data_AF-A0A349Y303-F1
#
_entry.id   AF-A0A349Y303-F1
#
_cell.length_a   1.000
_cell.length_b   1.000
_cell.length_c   1.000
_cell.angle_alpha   90.00
_cell.angle_beta   90.00
_cell.angle_gamma   90.00
#
_symmetry.space_group_name_H-M   'P 1'
#
loop_
_entity.id
_entity.type
_entity.pdbx_description
1 polymer ?
#
loop_
_entity_poly.entity_id
_entity_poly.type
_entity_poly.pdbx_seq_one_letter_code
_entity_poly.pdbx_strand_id
1 'polypeptide(L)'
;MTAPAETTATIIPCLRYRDAHAAMAWLQRAFGFQKQAVYAEGDIVHHAQMVYGHGMIMLGSVDNASEWGRYSVHPDEVGGRQTQSACVIVADPDAHHARAVAAGAQIVMDIADQPYGGRGYACRDLEGYLWWFGSYDPWADHAGGA
;
A
#
# COMPACT_ATOMS: atom_id res chain seq x y z
N MET A 1 26.81 -0.04 -16.04
CA MET A 1 26.51 -0.89 -14.88
C MET A 1 25.26 -0.31 -14.23
N THR A 2 24.18 -1.07 -14.16
CA THR A 2 22.91 -0.66 -13.53
C THR A 2 23.04 -0.84 -12.02
N ALA A 3 23.39 0.25 -11.32
CA ALA A 3 23.32 0.33 -9.87
C ALA A 3 22.03 1.05 -9.46
N PRO A 4 21.45 0.74 -8.29
CA PRO A 4 20.37 1.56 -7.74
C PRO A 4 20.84 3.01 -7.56
N ALA A 5 19.91 3.96 -7.69
CA ALA A 5 20.17 5.35 -7.37
C ALA A 5 20.37 5.54 -5.86
N GLU A 6 21.07 6.61 -5.46
CA GLU A 6 21.12 7.07 -4.07
C GLU A 6 19.74 7.65 -3.70
N THR A 7 18.86 6.80 -3.16
CA THR A 7 17.48 7.14 -2.75
C THR A 7 17.10 6.39 -1.48
N THR A 8 16.12 6.91 -0.74
CA THR A 8 15.57 6.29 0.46
C THR A 8 14.75 5.04 0.17
N ALA A 9 14.21 4.91 -1.04
CA ALA A 9 13.51 3.71 -1.52
C ALA A 9 13.75 3.53 -3.03
N THR A 10 14.24 2.36 -3.42
CA THR A 10 14.53 2.02 -4.83
C THR A 10 13.38 1.27 -5.51
N ILE A 11 12.40 0.79 -4.73
CA ILE A 11 11.20 0.11 -5.20
C ILE A 11 9.99 0.85 -4.63
N ILE A 12 9.10 1.29 -5.52
CA ILE A 12 7.88 2.03 -5.14
C ILE A 12 6.71 1.34 -5.85
N PRO A 13 5.82 0.64 -5.12
CA PRO A 13 4.62 0.04 -5.70
C PRO A 13 3.73 1.10 -6.35
N CYS A 14 3.22 0.78 -7.53
CA CYS A 14 2.25 1.60 -8.25
C CYS A 14 0.86 0.96 -8.16
N LEU A 15 -0.11 1.72 -7.67
CA LEU A 15 -1.52 1.32 -7.57
C LEU A 15 -2.37 2.17 -8.52
N ARG A 16 -3.57 1.70 -8.86
CA ARG A 16 -4.51 2.48 -9.65
C ARG A 16 -5.88 2.39 -9.01
N TYR A 17 -6.59 3.50 -8.94
CA TYR A 17 -7.92 3.53 -8.34
C TYR A 17 -8.92 4.08 -9.36
N ARG A 18 -10.14 3.57 -9.36
CA ARG A 18 -11.23 4.15 -10.15
C ARG A 18 -11.58 5.54 -9.62
N ASP A 19 -11.55 5.73 -8.30
CA ASP A 19 -11.62 7.04 -7.65
C ASP A 19 -10.34 7.31 -6.83
N ALA A 20 -9.32 7.86 -7.49
CA ALA A 20 -8.03 8.14 -6.87
C ALA A 20 -8.11 9.20 -5.77
N HIS A 21 -9.03 10.16 -5.85
CA HIS A 21 -9.21 11.17 -4.80
C HIS A 21 -9.78 10.55 -3.54
N ALA A 22 -10.82 9.71 -3.67
CA ALA A 22 -11.38 8.95 -2.55
C ALA A 22 -10.34 8.00 -1.95
N ALA A 23 -9.56 7.32 -2.79
CA ALA A 23 -8.53 6.41 -2.34
C ALA A 23 -7.44 7.10 -1.52
N MET A 24 -6.89 8.22 -1.99
CA MET A 24 -5.91 8.98 -1.20
C MET A 24 -6.47 9.42 0.16
N ALA A 25 -7.70 9.93 0.16
CA ALA A 25 -8.34 10.39 1.38
C ALA A 25 -8.61 9.22 2.35
N TRP A 26 -9.00 8.06 1.82
CA TRP A 26 -9.22 6.85 2.60
C TRP A 26 -7.92 6.28 3.15
N LEU A 27 -6.87 6.13 2.33
CA LEU A 27 -5.55 5.65 2.76
C LEU A 27 -4.95 6.54 3.86
N GLN A 28 -5.14 7.86 3.76
CA GLN A 28 -4.73 8.78 4.81
C GLN A 28 -5.50 8.56 6.11
N ARG A 29 -6.82 8.37 6.05
CA ARG A 29 -7.65 8.15 7.24
C ARG A 29 -7.46 6.76 7.85
N ALA A 30 -7.42 5.70 7.03
CA ALA A 30 -7.38 4.31 7.45
C ALA A 30 -5.97 3.83 7.83
N PHE A 31 -4.98 4.13 7.00
CA PHE A 31 -3.62 3.59 7.12
C PHE A 31 -2.58 4.65 7.49
N GLY A 32 -2.95 5.93 7.53
CA GLY A 32 -2.06 7.00 7.99
C GLY A 32 -1.06 7.52 6.98
N PHE A 33 -1.15 7.11 5.71
CA PHE A 33 -0.37 7.71 4.63
C PHE A 33 -0.63 9.22 4.51
N GLN A 34 0.36 9.98 4.08
CA GLN A 34 0.25 11.42 3.83
C GLN A 34 0.50 11.72 2.35
N LYS A 35 -0.19 12.71 1.80
CA LYS A 35 0.06 13.19 0.44
C LYS A 35 1.41 13.92 0.41
N GLN A 36 2.30 13.52 -0.49
CA GLN A 36 3.55 14.25 -0.76
C GLN A 36 3.43 15.12 -2.02
N ALA A 37 2.89 14.56 -3.10
CA ALA A 37 2.63 15.27 -4.35
C ALA A 37 1.38 14.71 -5.02
N VAL A 38 0.61 15.57 -5.68
CA VAL A 38 -0.59 15.18 -6.44
C VAL A 38 -0.63 16.01 -7.72
N TYR A 39 -0.71 15.32 -8.86
CA TYR A 39 -0.84 15.89 -10.20
C TYR A 39 -2.15 15.39 -10.80
N ALA A 40 -3.13 16.29 -10.86
CA ALA A 40 -4.51 15.97 -11.24
C ALA A 40 -5.07 17.03 -12.19
N GLU A 41 -6.00 16.59 -13.04
CA GLU A 41 -6.83 17.41 -13.91
C GLU A 41 -8.31 17.07 -13.65
N GLY A 42 -9.00 17.95 -12.92
CA GLY A 42 -10.34 17.67 -12.42
C GLY A 42 -10.38 16.42 -11.53
N ASP A 43 -11.24 15.47 -11.88
CA ASP A 43 -11.42 14.21 -11.15
C ASP A 43 -10.35 13.16 -11.48
N ILE A 44 -9.55 13.39 -12.53
CA ILE A 44 -8.50 12.46 -12.95
C ILE A 44 -7.19 12.80 -12.26
N VAL A 45 -6.66 11.85 -11.50
CA VAL A 45 -5.32 11.92 -10.93
C VAL A 45 -4.37 11.18 -11.85
N HIS A 46 -3.50 11.89 -12.55
CA HIS A 46 -2.48 11.25 -13.40
C HIS A 46 -1.39 10.60 -12.56
N HIS A 47 -1.01 11.25 -11.45
CA HIS A 47 0.05 10.79 -10.57
C HIS A 47 -0.10 11.37 -9.17
N ALA A 48 0.06 10.55 -8.15
CA ALA A 48 0.14 10.97 -6.77
C ALA A 48 1.15 10.12 -5.99
N GLN A 49 1.78 10.74 -5.00
CA GLN A 49 2.72 10.14 -4.08
C GLN A 49 2.12 10.15 -2.68
N MET A 50 1.99 8.97 -2.08
CA MET A 50 1.52 8.80 -0.72
C MET A 50 2.65 8.20 0.12
N VAL A 51 3.04 8.88 1.20
CA VAL A 51 4.17 8.51 2.05
C VAL A 51 3.73 8.00 3.42
N TYR A 52 4.46 7.04 3.98
CA TYR A 52 4.29 6.53 5.33
C TYR A 52 5.68 6.30 5.94
N GLY A 53 6.12 7.21 6.80
CA GLY A 53 7.51 7.23 7.28
C GLY A 53 8.49 7.35 6.11
N HIS A 54 9.35 6.36 5.93
CA HIS A 54 10.28 6.27 4.80
C HIS A 54 9.73 5.46 3.61
N GLY A 55 8.53 4.88 3.73
CA GLY A 55 7.85 4.15 2.66
C GLY A 55 7.05 5.07 1.75
N MET A 56 6.91 4.67 0.48
CA MET A 56 6.09 5.37 -0.51
C MET A 56 5.30 4.38 -1.35
N ILE A 57 4.10 4.78 -1.74
CA ILE A 57 3.39 4.24 -2.89
C ILE A 57 3.12 5.37 -3.88
N MET A 58 3.08 5.01 -5.16
CA MET A 58 2.56 5.89 -6.22
C MET A 58 1.18 5.39 -6.62
N LEU A 59 0.27 6.31 -6.93
CA LEU A 59 -1.05 5.95 -7.43
C LEU A 59 -1.55 6.91 -8.51
N GLY A 60 -2.46 6.43 -9.34
CA GLY A 60 -3.17 7.23 -10.33
C GLY A 60 -4.58 6.72 -10.55
N SER A 61 -5.36 7.43 -11.35
CA SER A 61 -6.68 6.97 -11.79
C SER A 61 -6.53 5.83 -12.79
N VAL A 62 -7.50 4.92 -12.82
CA VAL A 62 -7.53 3.85 -13.83
C VAL A 62 -7.67 4.46 -15.22
N ASP A 63 -6.65 4.26 -16.05
CA ASP A 63 -6.68 4.49 -17.49
C ASP A 63 -6.14 3.25 -18.21
N ASN A 64 -7.05 2.43 -18.74
CA ASN A 64 -6.69 1.21 -19.49
C ASN A 64 -6.31 1.50 -20.96
N ALA A 65 -6.48 2.73 -21.44
CA ALA A 65 -6.04 3.14 -22.77
C ALA A 65 -4.55 3.55 -22.78
N SER A 66 -3.99 3.92 -21.63
CA SER A 66 -2.56 4.20 -21.49
C SER A 66 -1.68 2.96 -21.75
N GLU A 67 -0.45 3.17 -22.24
CA GLU A 67 0.50 2.09 -22.49
C GLU A 67 0.84 1.27 -21.24
N TRP A 68 0.86 1.92 -20.07
CA TRP A 68 1.08 1.25 -18.79
C TRP A 68 -0.17 0.51 -18.32
N GLY A 69 -1.33 1.17 -18.40
CA GLY A 69 -2.55 0.69 -17.79
C GLY A 69 -3.12 -0.58 -18.40
N ARG A 70 -2.85 -0.86 -19.67
CA ARG A 70 -3.22 -2.12 -20.33
C ARG A 70 -2.58 -3.38 -19.71
N TYR A 71 -1.49 -3.21 -18.96
CA TYR A 71 -0.78 -4.31 -18.29
C TYR A 71 -1.19 -4.49 -16.83
N SER A 72 -2.16 -3.73 -16.36
CA SER A 72 -2.65 -3.77 -14.99
C SER A 72 -4.13 -4.15 -14.97
N VAL A 73 -4.51 -4.90 -13.94
CA VAL A 73 -5.90 -5.33 -13.70
C VAL A 73 -6.36 -4.83 -12.34
N HIS A 74 -7.61 -4.41 -12.23
CA HIS A 74 -8.21 -3.97 -10.99
C HIS A 74 -8.63 -5.20 -10.14
N PRO A 75 -8.66 -5.14 -8.81
CA PRO A 75 -8.83 -6.33 -7.98
C PRO A 75 -10.18 -7.04 -8.22
N ASP A 76 -11.26 -6.29 -8.45
CA ASP A 76 -12.60 -6.82 -8.75
C ASP A 76 -12.66 -7.61 -10.07
N GLU A 77 -11.88 -7.21 -11.07
CA GLU A 77 -11.83 -7.83 -12.40
C GLU A 77 -11.27 -9.27 -12.37
N VAL A 78 -10.58 -9.66 -11.29
CA VAL A 78 -9.99 -11.01 -11.11
C VAL A 78 -10.52 -11.74 -9.87
N GLY A 79 -11.66 -11.31 -9.35
CA GLY A 79 -12.32 -11.93 -8.18
C GLY A 79 -11.58 -11.68 -6.88
N GLY A 80 -10.99 -10.49 -6.75
CA GLY A 80 -10.24 -10.04 -5.57
C GLY A 80 -8.85 -10.69 -5.42
N ARG A 81 -8.43 -11.61 -6.28
CA ARG A 81 -7.08 -12.19 -6.19
C ARG A 81 -6.04 -11.16 -6.59
N GLN A 82 -4.86 -11.26 -5.99
CA GLN A 82 -3.77 -10.32 -6.23
C GLN A 82 -2.47 -11.09 -6.46
N THR A 83 -1.71 -10.69 -7.47
CA THR A 83 -0.36 -11.21 -7.72
C THR A 83 0.71 -10.47 -6.91
N GLN A 84 0.32 -9.35 -6.27
CA GLN A 84 1.18 -8.54 -5.41
C GLN A 84 0.38 -7.98 -4.23
N SER A 85 1.03 -7.75 -3.11
CA SER A 85 0.48 -7.04 -1.95
C SER A 85 1.56 -6.15 -1.35
N ALA A 86 1.16 -4.99 -0.84
CA ALA A 86 2.08 -4.15 -0.08
C ALA A 86 2.21 -4.68 1.36
N CYS A 87 3.45 -4.81 1.83
CA CYS A 87 3.77 -5.13 3.21
C CYS A 87 4.26 -3.86 3.89
N VAL A 88 3.62 -3.48 5.00
CA VAL A 88 3.92 -2.25 5.73
C VAL A 88 4.29 -2.59 7.16
N ILE A 89 5.48 -2.15 7.56
CA ILE A 89 5.97 -2.33 8.92
C ILE A 89 5.37 -1.21 9.78
N VAL A 90 4.68 -1.58 10.86
CA VAL A 90 4.03 -0.66 11.79
C VAL A 90 4.48 -0.94 13.21
N ALA A 91 4.71 0.12 13.99
CA ALA A 91 5.19 -0.01 15.37
C ALA A 91 4.14 -0.62 16.31
N ASP A 92 2.86 -0.31 16.08
CA ASP A 92 1.73 -0.81 16.86
C ASP A 92 0.67 -1.42 15.91
N PRO A 93 0.76 -2.73 15.63
CA PRO A 93 -0.20 -3.43 14.76
C PRO A 93 -1.64 -3.39 15.29
N ASP A 94 -1.85 -3.44 16.61
CA ASP A 94 -3.20 -3.46 17.19
C ASP A 94 -3.88 -2.09 17.04
N ALA A 95 -3.17 -0.99 17.31
CA ALA A 95 -3.69 0.36 17.08
C ALA A 95 -3.96 0.61 15.59
N HIS A 96 -3.05 0.15 14.71
CA HIS A 96 -3.25 0.27 13.26
C HIS A 96 -4.45 -0.55 12.78
N HIS A 97 -4.61 -1.78 13.27
CA HIS A 97 -5.75 -2.64 12.97
C HIS A 97 -7.08 -2.00 13.41
N ALA A 98 -7.16 -1.50 14.65
CA ALA A 98 -8.36 -0.82 15.15
C ALA A 98 -8.75 0.39 14.28
N ARG A 99 -7.75 1.18 13.85
CA ARG A 99 -7.94 2.30 12.94
C ARG A 99 -8.45 1.86 11.56
N ALA A 100 -7.89 0.80 10.99
CA ALA A 100 -8.32 0.26 9.71
C ALA A 100 -9.77 -0.25 9.75
N VAL A 101 -10.13 -0.99 10.81
CA VAL A 101 -11.50 -1.46 11.03
C VAL A 101 -12.47 -0.28 11.15
N ALA A 102 -12.12 0.74 11.93
CA ALA A 102 -12.96 1.94 12.09
C ALA A 102 -13.17 2.71 10.77
N ALA A 103 -12.22 2.62 9.84
CA ALA A 103 -12.30 3.21 8.51
C ALA A 103 -13.02 2.31 7.47
N GLY A 104 -13.47 1.11 7.86
CA GLY A 104 -14.20 0.19 7.01
C GLY A 104 -13.33 -0.71 6.13
N ALA A 105 -12.05 -0.92 6.49
CA ALA A 105 -11.21 -1.89 5.80
C ALA A 105 -11.78 -3.31 5.96
N GLN A 106 -11.78 -4.10 4.88
CA GLN A 106 -12.22 -5.50 4.95
C GLN A 106 -11.07 -6.35 5.49
N ILE A 107 -11.18 -6.85 6.71
CA ILE A 107 -10.19 -7.78 7.27
C ILE A 107 -10.28 -9.13 6.54
N VAL A 108 -9.13 -9.61 6.06
CA VAL A 108 -8.99 -10.89 5.33
C VAL A 108 -8.30 -11.93 6.20
N MET A 109 -7.34 -11.49 7.01
CA MET A 109 -6.68 -12.30 8.04
C MET A 109 -6.67 -11.49 9.32
N ASP A 110 -7.28 -12.04 10.38
CA ASP A 110 -7.35 -11.38 11.68
C ASP A 110 -5.97 -11.12 12.27
N ILE A 111 -5.90 -10.10 13.13
CA ILE A 111 -4.65 -9.76 13.80
C ILE A 111 -4.20 -10.86 14.76
N ALA A 112 -2.98 -11.35 14.56
CA ALA A 112 -2.41 -12.42 15.36
C ALA A 112 -0.89 -12.31 15.44
N ASP A 113 -0.34 -12.93 16.48
CA ASP A 113 1.10 -13.14 16.61
C ASP A 113 1.56 -14.19 15.58
N GLN A 114 2.70 -13.95 14.96
CA GLN A 114 3.19 -14.77 13.86
C GLN A 114 4.27 -15.75 14.34
N PRO A 115 4.33 -16.97 13.78
CA PRO A 115 5.33 -17.98 14.19
C PRO A 115 6.78 -17.55 14.01
N TYR A 116 7.04 -16.64 13.07
CA TYR A 116 8.36 -16.06 12.78
C TYR A 116 8.66 -14.79 13.60
N GLY A 117 7.79 -14.44 14.56
CA GLY A 117 7.90 -13.24 15.37
C GLY A 117 7.11 -12.06 14.80
N GLY A 118 6.83 -11.10 15.69
CA GLY A 118 5.96 -9.97 15.40
C GLY A 118 4.47 -10.31 15.42
N ARG A 119 3.66 -9.30 15.14
CA ARG A 119 2.20 -9.35 15.12
C ARG A 119 1.71 -8.62 13.88
N GLY A 120 0.67 -9.13 13.24
CA GLY A 120 0.19 -8.54 11.99
C GLY A 120 -1.15 -9.07 11.53
N TYR A 121 -1.68 -8.43 10.50
CA TYR A 121 -2.98 -8.74 9.90
C TYR A 121 -2.97 -8.40 8.41
N ALA A 122 -3.96 -8.93 7.68
CA ALA A 122 -4.21 -8.56 6.30
C ALA A 122 -5.60 -8.00 6.10
N CYS A 123 -5.71 -6.99 5.23
CA CYS A 123 -6.98 -6.39 4.87
C CYS A 123 -7.01 -5.96 3.41
N ARG A 124 -8.22 -5.63 2.95
CA ARG A 124 -8.44 -4.90 1.71
C ARG A 124 -8.77 -3.44 1.99
N ASP A 125 -8.29 -2.57 1.11
CA ASP A 125 -8.73 -1.19 1.09
C ASP A 125 -10.10 -1.01 0.40
N LEU A 126 -10.52 0.26 0.25
CA LEU A 126 -11.82 0.64 -0.31
C LEU A 126 -12.12 0.06 -1.71
N GLU A 127 -11.09 -0.27 -2.50
CA GLU A 127 -11.23 -0.77 -3.87
C GLU A 127 -10.69 -2.21 -4.01
N GLY A 128 -10.32 -2.85 -2.90
CA GLY A 128 -10.03 -4.27 -2.85
C GLY A 128 -8.55 -4.64 -2.95
N TYR A 129 -7.61 -3.68 -2.92
CA TYR A 129 -6.18 -4.01 -2.92
C TYR A 129 -5.78 -4.69 -1.62
N LEU A 130 -4.90 -5.70 -1.72
CA LEU A 130 -4.47 -6.49 -0.57
C LEU A 130 -3.26 -5.86 0.11
N TRP A 131 -3.37 -5.69 1.42
CA TRP A 131 -2.35 -5.10 2.28
C TRP A 131 -2.01 -6.04 3.44
N TRP A 132 -0.74 -6.08 3.80
CA TRP A 132 -0.26 -6.66 5.05
C TRP A 132 0.31 -5.55 5.93
N PHE A 133 -0.07 -5.56 7.22
CA PHE A 133 0.50 -4.68 8.23
C PHE A 133 1.01 -5.53 9.38
N GLY A 134 2.23 -5.27 9.85
CA GLY A 134 2.76 -5.95 11.03
C GLY A 134 4.03 -5.32 11.58
N SER A 135 4.46 -5.79 12.75
CA SER A 135 5.63 -5.25 13.45
C SER A 135 6.95 -5.96 13.14
N TYR A 136 6.91 -7.06 12.38
CA TYR A 136 8.11 -7.77 11.97
C TYR A 136 8.89 -6.95 10.93
N ASP A 137 10.15 -6.65 11.23
CA ASP A 137 11.06 -5.94 10.32
C ASP A 137 12.06 -6.93 9.68
N PRO A 138 11.88 -7.30 8.40
CA PRO A 138 12.79 -8.21 7.71
C PRO A 138 14.18 -7.62 7.46
N TRP A 139 14.38 -6.30 7.59
CA TRP A 139 15.71 -5.68 7.44
C TRP A 139 16.58 -5.88 8.68
N ALA A 140 15.99 -5.91 9.87
CA ALA A 140 16.71 -6.06 11.13
C ALA A 140 17.43 -7.41 11.23
N ASP A 141 16.80 -8.49 10.74
CA ASP A 141 17.36 -9.85 10.80
C ASP A 141 18.61 -10.04 9.92
N HIS A 142 18.81 -9.17 8.92
CA HIS A 142 19.98 -9.21 8.03
C HIS A 142 21.10 -8.25 8.47
N ALA A 143 20.86 -7.38 9.45
CA ALA A 143 21.85 -6.42 9.94
C ALA A 143 22.89 -7.05 10.90
N GLY A 144 22.70 -8.31 11.30
CA GLY A 144 23.59 -9.05 12.22
C GLY A 144 24.65 -9.94 11.55
N GLY A 145 24.77 -9.90 10.22
CA GLY A 145 25.73 -10.72 9.46
C GLY A 145 26.70 -9.87 8.65
N ALA A 146 27.72 -9.31 9.32
CA ALA A 146 28.93 -8.77 8.70
C ALA A 146 30.16 -9.31 9.44
#